data_AF-A0A3A0UUX4-F1
#
_entry.id   AF-A0A3A0UUX4-F1
#
_cell.length_a   1.000
_cell.length_b   1.000
_cell.length_c   1.000
_cell.angle_alpha   90.00
_cell.angle_beta   90.00
_cell.angle_gamma   90.00
#
_symmetry.space_group_name_H-M   'P 1'
#
loop_
_entity.id
_entity.type
_entity.pdbx_description
1 polymer ?
#
loop_
_entity_poly.entity_id
_entity_poly.type
_entity_poly.pdbx_seq_one_letter_code
_entity_poly.pdbx_strand_id
1 'polypeptide(L)' 'YYNRYLKRNDEVTNARFGYYTVVKEPNVQVLEANWEIKVKHGDKIKTYYVEAVSDSPKIIEE' A
#
# COMPACT_ATOMS: atom_id res chain seq x y z
N TYR A 1 7.01 -0.68 -17.62
CA TYR A 1 6.37 -0.56 -16.30
C TYR A 1 4.89 -0.21 -16.53
N TYR A 2 3.97 -1.17 -16.37
CA TYR A 2 2.52 -0.94 -16.58
C TYR A 2 1.91 -0.54 -15.24
N ASN A 3 1.76 0.76 -14.98
CA ASN A 3 1.13 1.25 -13.75
C ASN A 3 -0.40 1.20 -13.93
N ARG A 4 -1.07 0.34 -13.15
CA ARG A 4 -2.54 0.24 -13.13
C ARG A 4 -3.19 1.00 -11.97
N TYR A 5 -2.39 1.48 -11.01
CA TYR A 5 -2.88 2.02 -9.74
C TYR A 5 -2.88 3.55 -9.72
N LEU A 6 -1.85 4.18 -10.29
CA LEU A 6 -1.82 5.62 -10.49
C LEU A 6 -2.50 5.98 -11.81
N LYS A 7 -3.41 6.94 -11.73
CA LYS A 7 -4.09 7.55 -12.86
C LYS A 7 -3.44 8.89 -13.21
N ARG A 8 -3.80 9.42 -14.37
CA ARG A 8 -3.38 10.76 -14.78
C ARG A 8 -3.87 11.79 -13.74
N ASN A 9 -2.99 12.73 -13.38
CA ASN A 9 -3.19 13.78 -12.37
C ASN A 9 -3.24 13.28 -10.92
N ASP A 10 -2.81 12.04 -10.65
CA ASP A 10 -2.55 11.59 -9.29
C ASP A 10 -1.27 12.23 -8.75
N GLU A 11 -1.31 12.58 -7.47
CA GLU A 11 -0.16 13.08 -6.73
C GLU A 11 0.16 12.09 -5.59
N VAL A 12 1.39 11.57 -5.58
CA VAL A 12 1.87 10.80 -4.43
C VAL A 12 2.27 11.80 -3.34
N THR A 13 1.51 11.84 -2.25
CA THR A 13 1.71 12.80 -1.15
C THR A 13 2.55 12.24 -0.01
N ASN A 14 2.63 10.91 0.10
CA ASN A 14 3.47 10.25 1.10
C ASN A 14 3.86 8.84 0.65
N ALA A 15 5.04 8.40 1.06
CA ALA A 15 5.48 7.01 1.01
C ALA A 15 6.23 6.68 2.30
N ARG A 16 5.75 5.70 3.05
CA ARG A 16 6.35 5.25 4.31
C ARG A 16 6.56 3.74 4.29
N PHE A 17 7.75 3.30 4.68
CA PHE A 17 8.02 1.89 4.93
C PHE A 17 7.64 1.51 6.36
N GLY A 18 7.01 0.34 6.55
CA GLY A 18 6.63 -0.16 7.86
C GLY A 18 6.23 -1.64 7.84
N TYR A 19 5.98 -2.19 9.02
CA TYR A 19 5.47 -3.55 9.19
C TYR A 19 4.00 -3.52 9.57
N TYR A 20 3.18 -4.29 8.87
CA TYR A 20 1.72 -4.31 9.04
C TYR A 20 1.24 -5.75 9.27
N THR A 21 0.19 -5.92 10.09
CA THR A 21 -0.41 -7.24 10.32
C THR A 21 -1.25 -7.66 9.12
N VAL A 22 -1.02 -8.87 8.61
CA VAL A 22 -1.75 -9.42 7.46
C VAL A 22 -2.76 -10.51 7.82
N VAL A 23 -2.71 -10.98 9.06
CA VAL A 23 -3.67 -11.91 9.64
C VAL A 23 -4.64 -11.16 10.55
N LYS A 24 -5.92 -11.57 10.49
CA LYS A 24 -7.00 -11.04 11.34
C LYS A 24 -7.26 -11.90 12.58
N GLU A 25 -6.44 -12.92 12.83
CA GLU A 25 -6.62 -13.83 13.95
C GLU A 25 -6.10 -13.20 15.26
N PRO A 26 -6.88 -13.22 16.35
CA PRO A 26 -6.53 -12.48 17.57
C PRO A 26 -5.29 -12.99 18.30
N ASN A 27 -4.90 -14.25 18.08
CA ASN A 27 -3.84 -14.91 18.85
C ASN A 27 -2.51 -15.06 18.08
N VAL A 28 -2.46 -14.63 16.82
CA VAL A 28 -1.25 -14.68 15.99
C VAL A 28 -1.17 -13.41 15.16
N GLN A 29 -0.09 -12.65 15.30
CA GLN A 29 0.24 -11.54 14.41
C GLN A 29 1.39 -11.94 13.51
N VAL A 30 1.14 -11.91 12.20
CA VAL A 30 2.18 -12.03 11.17
C VAL A 30 2.39 -10.65 10.60
N LEU A 31 3.59 -10.13 10.76
CA LEU A 31 3.99 -8.81 10.29
C LEU A 31 4.70 -8.95 8.95
N GLU A 32 4.24 -8.20 7.96
CA GLU A 32 4.86 -8.11 6.65
C GLU A 32 5.38 -6.70 6.39
N ALA A 33 6.57 -6.61 5.80
CA ALA A 33 7.16 -5.36 5.37
C ALA A 33 6.37 -4.81 4.17
N ASN A 34 5.82 -3.61 4.32
CA ASN A 34 5.03 -2.94 3.29
C ASN A 34 5.42 -1.47 3.14
N TRP A 35 5.21 -0.95 1.94
CA TRP A 35 5.12 0.48 1.68
C TRP A 35 3.67 0.93 1.81
N GLU A 36 3.42 1.87 2.71
CA GLU A 36 2.19 2.67 2.75
C GLU A 36 2.38 3.88 1.85
N ILE A 37 1.57 3.98 0.79
CA ILE A 37 1.65 5.02 -0.23
C ILE A 37 0.32 5.78 -0.23
N LYS A 38 0.37 7.08 0.04
CA LYS A 38 -0.81 7.95 -0.03
C LYS A 38 -0.85 8.67 -1.37
N VAL A 39 -1.96 8.52 -2.06
CA VAL A 39 -2.19 9.07 -3.39
C VAL A 39 -3.40 9.99 -3.34
N LYS A 40 -3.21 11.24 -3.75
CA LYS A 40 -4.27 12.21 -3.91
C LYS A 40 -4.79 12.19 -5.35
N HIS A 41 -6.09 12.01 -5.52
CA HIS A 41 -6.80 12.09 -6.79
C HIS A 41 -7.94 13.12 -6.67
N GLY A 42 -7.73 14.32 -7.21
CA GLY A 42 -8.61 15.45 -6.92
C GLY A 42 -8.60 15.78 -5.42
N ASP A 43 -9.77 15.77 -4.78
CA ASP A 43 -9.91 16.02 -3.33
C ASP A 43 -9.91 14.75 -2.48
N LYS A 44 -9.72 13.56 -3.08
CA LYS A 44 -9.72 12.28 -2.38
C LYS A 44 -8.30 11.80 -2.13
N ILE A 45 -8.05 11.24 -0.95
CA ILE A 45 -6.81 10.55 -0.62
C ILE A 45 -7.12 9.05 -0.54
N LYS A 46 -6.32 8.25 -1.22
CA LYS A 46 -6.32 6.78 -1.13
C LYS A 46 -5.02 6.31 -0.52
N THR A 47 -5.08 5.23 0.25
CA THR A 47 -3.88 4.61 0.81
C THR A 47 -3.69 3.23 0.18
N TYR A 48 -2.49 2.99 -0.33
CA TYR A 48 -2.08 1.71 -0.86
C TYR A 48 -1.03 1.09 0.06
N TYR A 49 -1.21 -0.18 0.42
CA TYR A 49 -0.18 -0.99 1.06
C TYR A 49 0.39 -1.95 0.03
N VAL A 50 1.69 -1.85 -0.22
CA VAL A 50 2.41 -2.64 -1.21
C VAL A 50 3.45 -3.49 -0.50
N GLU A 51 3.37 -4.80 -0.64
CA GLU A 51 4.35 -5.75 -0.09
C GLU A 51 5.75 -5.45 -0.63
N ALA A 52 6.74 -5.33 0.26
CA ALA A 52 8.06 -4.81 -0.09
C ALA A 52 9.07 -5.89 -0.52
N VAL A 53 8.79 -7.16 -0.26
CA VAL A 53 9.78 -8.25 -0.34
C VAL A 53 9.50 -9.31 -1.39
N SER A 54 8.29 -9.35 -1.95
CA SER A 54 7.88 -10.36 -2.94
C SER A 54 8.11 -9.88 -4.37
N ASP A 55 8.56 -10.79 -5.24
CA ASP A 55 8.65 -10.56 -6.69
C ASP A 55 7.27 -10.38 -7.35
N SER A 56 6.20 -10.76 -6.65
CA SER A 56 4.81 -10.55 -7.03
C SER A 56 4.06 -9.91 -5.86
N PRO A 57 4.27 -8.61 -5.61
CA PRO A 57 3.81 -7.96 -4.39
C PRO A 57 2.29 -7.89 -4.33
N LYS A 58 1.74 -8.24 -3.17
CA LYS A 58 0.32 -7.99 -2.88
C LYS A 58 0.10 -6.49 -2.66
N ILE A 59 -0.98 -5.97 -3.24
CA ILE A 59 -1.40 -4.57 -3.10
C ILE A 59 -2.80 -4.53 -2.48
N ILE A 60 -2.95 -3.78 -1.39
CA ILE A 60 -4.22 -3.55 -0.70
C ILE A 60 -4.55 -2.07 -0.81
N GLU A 61 -5.81 -1.75 -1.16
CA GLU A 61 -6.35 -0.38 -1.20
C GLU A 61 -7.29 -0.18 0.00
N GLU A 62 -7.12 0.95 0.69
CA GLU A 62 -7.98 1.42 1.79
C GLU A 62 -8.56 2.81 1.47
#